data_AF-A0A959YR07-F1
#
_entry.id   AF-A0A959YR07-F1
#
_cell.length_a   1.000
_cell.length_b   1.000
_cell.length_c   1.000
_cell.angle_alpha   90.00
_cell.angle_beta   90.00
_cell.angle_gamma   90.00
#
_symmetry.space_group_name_H-M   'P 1'
#
loop_
_entity.id
_entity.type
_entity.pdbx_description
1 polymer ?
#
loop_
_entity_poly.entity_id
_entity_poly.type
_entity_poly.pdbx_seq_one_letter_code
_entity_poly.pdbx_strand_id
1 'polypeptide(L)' 'MNKIVLNIKDTNKLSFLLQLIRQFDFVEIVEIKNQKKSGNYDLFKSAGLWSGRNIDAGELRDKAWKRAG' A
#
# COMPACT_ATOMS: atom_id res chain seq x y z
N MET A 1 23.47 7.97 23.32
CA MET A 1 22.81 7.41 22.11
C MET A 1 22.42 8.56 21.22
N ASN A 2 22.91 8.59 19.98
CA ASN A 2 22.68 9.69 19.05
C ASN A 2 21.70 9.23 17.96
N LYS A 3 20.72 10.06 17.62
CA LYS A 3 19.71 9.75 16.60
C LYS A 3 19.80 10.74 15.45
N ILE A 4 19.79 10.23 14.23
CA ILE A 4 19.77 11.03 13.00
C ILE A 4 18.46 10.72 12.28
N VAL A 5 17.74 11.77 11.86
CA VAL A 5 16.53 11.65 11.04
C VAL A 5 16.84 12.26 9.67
N LEU A 6 16.76 11.44 8.63
CA LEU A 6 17.04 11.85 7.25
C LEU A 6 15.73 12.02 6.49
N ASN A 7 15.51 13.20 5.92
CA ASN A 7 14.41 13.42 4.97
C ASN A 7 14.95 13.30 3.54
N ILE A 8 14.60 12.20 2.88
CA ILE A 8 15.11 11.87 1.55
C ILE A 8 14.15 12.44 0.50
N LYS A 9 14.61 13.40 -0.30
CA LYS A 9 13.82 14.02 -1.37
C LYS A 9 13.67 13.15 -2.62
N ASP A 10 14.67 12.31 -2.90
CA ASP A 10 14.72 11.44 -4.08
C ASP A 10 14.58 9.98 -3.66
N THR A 11 13.40 9.42 -3.89
CA THR A 11 13.08 8.04 -3.51
C THR A 11 13.85 7.00 -4.30
N ASN A 12 14.38 7.33 -5.49
CA ASN A 12 15.16 6.39 -6.29
C ASN A 12 16.53 6.08 -5.65
N LYS A 13 17.05 7.02 -4.86
CA LYS A 13 18.34 6.88 -4.15
C LYS A 13 18.22 6.25 -2.77
N LEU A 14 16.99 6.03 -2.29
CA LEU A 14 16.72 5.50 -0.96
C LEU A 14 17.31 4.09 -0.79
N SER A 15 17.14 3.22 -1.79
CA SER A 15 17.64 1.84 -1.74
C SER A 15 19.17 1.77 -1.61
N PHE A 16 19.87 2.59 -2.38
CA PHE A 16 21.33 2.71 -2.35
C PHE A 16 21.83 3.24 -1.00
N LEU A 17 21.21 4.32 -0.50
CA LEU A 17 21.55 4.88 0.81
C LEU A 17 21.36 3.84 1.94
N LEU A 18 20.27 3.08 1.90
CA LEU A 18 20.01 2.01 2.86
C LEU A 18 21.06 0.90 2.79
N GLN A 19 21.49 0.51 1.60
CA GLN A 19 22.56 -0.47 1.44
C GLN A 19 23.89 0.02 2.02
N LEU A 20 24.25 1.28 1.79
CA LEU A 20 25.44 1.90 2.38
C LEU A 20 25.38 1.93 3.91
N ILE A 21 24.26 2.42 4.47
CA ILE A 21 24.12 2.55 5.92
C ILE A 21 24.21 1.19 6.62
N ARG A 22 23.70 0.12 5.98
CA ARG A 22 23.79 -1.26 6.49
C ARG A 22 25.23 -1.81 6.56
N GLN A 23 26.18 -1.23 5.85
CA GLN A 23 27.58 -1.67 5.91
C GLN A 23 28.30 -1.18 7.17
N PHE A 24 27.76 -0.15 7.84
CA PHE A 24 28.33 0.35 9.09
C PHE A 24 27.87 -0.53 10.26
N ASP A 25 28.82 -1.14 10.93
CA ASP A 25 28.66 -2.00 12.11
C ASP A 25 28.18 -1.25 13.35
N PHE A 26 28.34 0.08 13.38
CA PHE A 26 27.91 0.96 14.46
C PHE A 26 26.51 1.58 14.25
N VAL A 27 25.81 1.25 13.16
CA VAL A 27 24.51 1.88 12.83
C VAL A 27 23.36 0.87 12.91
N GLU A 28 22.37 1.22 13.72
CA GLU A 28 21.14 0.43 13.89
C GLU A 28 19.96 1.12 13.18
N ILE A 29 19.29 0.40 12.28
CA ILE A 29 18.18 0.95 11.47
C ILE A 29 16.85 0.62 12.16
N VAL A 30 16.28 1.62 12.83
CA VAL A 30 15.14 1.41 13.73
C VAL A 30 13.80 1.23 12.99
N GLU A 31 13.51 1.98 11.92
CA GLU A 31 12.24 1.84 11.18
C GLU A 31 12.35 2.30 9.72
N ILE A 32 11.86 1.45 8.79
CA ILE A 32 11.47 1.89 7.45
C ILE A 32 9.94 1.88 7.44
N LYS A 33 9.31 2.99 7.81
CA LYS A 33 7.85 3.14 7.66
C LYS A 33 7.50 3.26 6.18
N ASN A 34 7.36 2.11 5.52
CA ASN A 34 6.62 2.04 4.27
C ASN A 34 5.19 2.46 4.58
N GLN A 35 4.82 3.68 4.19
CA GLN A 35 3.43 4.07 4.11
C GLN A 35 2.78 3.17 3.05
N LYS A 36 2.31 1.98 3.45
CA LYS A 36 1.31 1.26 2.66
C LYS A 36 0.16 2.24 2.52
N LYS A 37 -0.04 2.78 1.32
CA LYS A 37 -1.32 3.42 0.98
C LYS A 37 -2.37 2.32 1.08
N SER A 38 -2.97 2.15 2.26
CA SER A 38 -4.29 1.55 2.38
C SER A 38 -5.26 2.54 1.76
N GLY A 39 -5.19 2.68 0.44
CA GLY A 39 -6.27 3.30 -0.31
C GLY A 39 -7.46 2.41 -0.07
N ASN A 40 -8.41 2.88 0.73
CA ASN A 40 -9.75 2.33 0.79
C ASN A 40 -10.40 2.63 -0.58
N TYR A 41 -9.87 1.98 -1.62
CA TYR A 41 -10.35 2.08 -2.98
C TYR A 41 -11.58 1.20 -3.04
N ASP A 42 -12.70 1.86 -2.83
CA ASP A 42 -14.01 1.28 -2.98
C ASP A 42 -14.23 1.04 -4.47
N LEU A 43 -14.21 -0.25 -4.86
CA LEU A 43 -14.35 -0.70 -6.24
C LEU A 43 -15.64 -0.13 -6.88
N PHE A 44 -16.66 0.13 -6.07
CA PHE A 44 -17.94 0.70 -6.49
C PHE A 44 -17.90 2.23 -6.73
N LYS A 45 -16.80 2.91 -6.35
CA LYS A 45 -16.55 4.32 -6.72
C LYS A 45 -16.17 4.52 -8.18
N SER A 46 -15.98 3.44 -8.94
CA SER A 46 -15.96 3.50 -10.41
C SER A 46 -17.38 3.80 -10.94
N ALA A 47 -17.86 4.99 -10.57
CA ALA A 47 -19.24 5.41 -10.55
C ALA A 47 -19.91 5.41 -11.94
N GLY A 48 -19.16 5.35 -13.04
CA GLY A 48 -19.74 5.34 -14.39
C GLY A 48 -20.40 4.01 -14.79
N LEU A 49 -19.83 2.87 -14.38
CA LEU A 49 -20.33 1.55 -14.80
C LEU A 49 -21.53 1.06 -13.97
N TRP A 50 -21.61 1.54 -12.72
CA TRP A 50 -22.55 1.06 -11.71
C TRP A 50 -23.56 2.14 -11.27
N SER A 51 -23.45 3.38 -11.74
CA SER A 51 -24.45 4.44 -11.47
C SER A 51 -25.84 3.98 -11.92
N GLY A 52 -26.81 4.08 -11.01
CA GLY A 52 -28.19 3.64 -11.22
C GLY A 52 -28.47 2.17 -10.91
N ARG A 53 -27.47 1.40 -10.45
CA ARG A 53 -27.67 0.02 -9.99
C ARG A 53 -27.43 -0.08 -8.49
N ASN A 54 -28.44 -0.51 -7.74
CA ASN A 54 -28.31 -0.83 -6.31
C ASN A 54 -27.67 -2.21 -6.19
N ILE A 55 -26.34 -2.29 -6.32
CA ILE A 55 -25.58 -3.54 -6.31
C ILE A 55 -24.59 -3.52 -5.16
N ASP A 56 -24.69 -4.52 -4.29
CA ASP A 56 -23.75 -4.78 -3.21
C ASP A 56 -22.76 -5.89 -3.58
N ALA A 57 -21.60 -5.92 -2.91
CA ALA A 57 -20.58 -6.95 -3.08
C ALA A 57 -21.12 -8.37 -2.79
N GLY A 58 -22.00 -8.49 -1.78
CA GLY A 58 -22.65 -9.77 -1.46
C GLY A 58 -23.51 -10.29 -2.60
N GLU A 59 -24.27 -9.41 -3.24
CA GLU A 59 -25.18 -9.77 -4.33
C GLU A 59 -24.42 -10.22 -5.59
N LEU A 60 -23.29 -9.59 -5.90
CA LEU A 60 -22.41 -10.01 -7.00
C LEU A 60 -21.83 -11.41 -6.76
N ARG A 61 -21.42 -11.69 -5.53
CA ARG A 61 -20.88 -12.99 -5.14
C ARG A 61 -21.95 -14.08 -5.29
N ASP A 62 -23.15 -13.83 -4.79
CA ASP A 62 -24.24 -14.82 -4.88
C ASP A 62 -24.64 -15.10 -6.33
N LYS A 63 -24.69 -14.07 -7.18
CA LYS A 63 -24.99 -14.22 -8.62
C LYS A 63 -23.89 -14.97 -9.38
N ALA A 64 -22.62 -14.75 -9.03
CA ALA A 64 -21.49 -15.41 -9.68
C ALA A 64 -21.41 -16.90 -9.32
N TRP A 65 -21.67 -17.26 -8.06
CA TRP A 65 -21.54 -18.64 -7.57
C TRP A 65 -22.81 -19.49 -7.70
N LYS A 66 -23.99 -18.90 -7.92
CA LYS A 66 -25.25 -19.64 -8.18
C LYS A 66 -25.27 -20.48 -9.46
N ARG A 67 -24.23 -20.43 -10.31
CA ARG A 67 -24.08 -21.26 -11.51
C ARG A 67 -23.30 -22.55 -11.31
N ALA A 68 -22.80 -22.82 -10.10
CA ALA A 68 -21.97 -24.00 -9.80
C ALA A 68 -22.72 -25.08 -8.99
N GLY A 69 -24.03 -25.22 -9.21
CA GLY A 69 -24.87 -26.27 -8.64
C GLY A 69 -25.67 -26.96 -9.72
#